data_AF-A0AAJ2EQF3-F1
#
_entry.id   AF-A0AAJ2EQF3-F1
#
_cell.length_a   1.000
_cell.length_b   1.000
_cell.length_c   1.000
_cell.angle_alpha   90.00
_cell.angle_beta   90.00
_cell.angle_gamma   90.00
#
_symmetry.space_group_name_H-M   'P 1'
#
loop_
_entity.id
_entity.type
_entity.pdbx_description
1 polymer ?
#
loop_
_entity_poly.entity_id
_entity_poly.type
_entity_poly.pdbx_seq_one_letter_code
_entity_poly.pdbx_strand_id
1 'polypeptide(L)' 'MRQRVTRIRGLTVNIIIEEVHHDDATGGLICYIASIFIQPHGSTEKRLVRRSRLPGAAEELRKEIQKDGLRAFDRIKA' A
#
# COMPACT_ATOMS: atom_id res chain seq x y z
N MET A 1 8.74 1.22 16.64
CA MET A 1 7.95 1.67 15.46
C MET A 1 8.80 1.48 14.22
N ARG A 2 8.28 0.82 13.20
CA ARG A 2 8.95 0.55 11.92
C ARG A 2 8.09 1.13 10.81
N GLN A 3 8.72 1.78 9.85
CA GLN A 3 8.06 2.32 8.67
C GLN A 3 8.64 1.67 7.43
N ARG A 4 7.78 1.24 6.50
CA ARG A 4 8.19 0.67 5.22
C ARG A 4 7.41 1.36 4.11
N VAL A 5 8.14 1.82 3.09
CA VAL A 5 7.54 2.39 1.89
C VAL A 5 7.75 1.41 0.74
N THR A 6 6.65 0.92 0.19
CA THR A 6 6.66 0.06 -0.99
C THR A 6 6.14 0.85 -2.18
N ARG A 7 6.90 0.85 -3.28
CA ARG A 7 6.53 1.53 -4.52
C ARG A 7 6.38 0.55 -5.66
N ILE A 8 5.19 0.50 -6.24
CA ILE A 8 4.88 -0.29 -7.42
C ILE A 8 4.78 0.67 -8.60
N ARG A 9 5.69 0.54 -9.56
CA ARG A 9 5.77 1.44 -10.72
C ARG A 9 4.85 0.94 -11.83
N GLY A 10 3.98 1.83 -12.31
CA GLY A 10 3.17 1.62 -13.50
C GLY A 10 3.50 2.66 -14.58
N LEU A 11 2.95 2.44 -15.78
CA LEU A 11 3.13 3.33 -16.94
C LEU A 11 2.51 4.71 -16.70
N THR A 12 1.26 4.75 -16.22
CA THR A 12 0.51 6.00 -16.03
C THR A 12 0.47 6.46 -14.58
N VAL A 13 0.48 5.51 -13.63
CA VAL A 13 0.44 5.79 -12.21
C VAL A 13 1.39 4.87 -11.45
N ASN A 14 1.98 5.42 -10.39
CA ASN A 14 2.68 4.68 -9.36
C ASN A 14 1.74 4.45 -8.19
N ILE A 15 1.88 3.29 -7.53
CA ILE A 15 1.22 3.00 -6.26
C ILE A 15 2.28 3.07 -5.17
N ILE A 16 2.00 3.86 -4.14
CA ILE A 16 2.88 4.05 -2.99
C ILE A 16 2.14 3.53 -1.77
N ILE A 17 2.78 2.66 -1.01
CA ILE A 17 2.19 2.02 0.17
C ILE A 17 3.11 2.35 1.33
N GLU A 18 2.59 3.10 2.29
CA GLU A 18 3.30 3.50 3.49
C GLU A 18 2.76 2.67 4.65
N GLU A 19 3.54 1.68 5.08
CA GLU A 19 3.22 0.79 6.18
C GLU A 19 3.89 1.29 7.46
N VAL A 20 3.09 1.50 8.50
CA VAL A 20 3.53 1.78 9.85
C VAL A 20 3.22 0.57 10.70
N HIS A 21 4.24 0.03 11.35
CA HIS A 21 4.15 -1.12 12.26
C HIS A 21 4.69 -0.72 13.63
N HIS A 22 3.87 -0.86 14.66
CA HIS A 22 4.25 -0.61 16.04
C HIS A 22 4.01 -1.87 16.86
N ASP A 23 5.08 -2.34 17.49
CA ASP A 23 5.11 -3.54 18.32
C ASP A 23 5.46 -3.13 19.75
N ASP A 24 4.94 -3.85 20.74
CA ASP A 24 5.39 -3.74 22.12
C ASP A 24 6.77 -4.40 22.32
N ALA A 25 7.29 -4.30 23.54
CA ALA A 25 8.61 -4.86 23.88
C ALA A 25 8.67 -6.40 23.81
N THR A 26 7.53 -7.07 23.86
CA THR A 26 7.38 -8.53 23.79
C THR A 26 6.97 -9.04 22.40
N GLY A 27 6.84 -8.14 21.41
CA GLY A 27 6.46 -8.48 20.03
C GLY A 27 4.96 -8.49 19.74
N GLY A 28 4.13 -8.00 20.67
CA GLY A 28 2.69 -7.83 20.44
C GLY A 28 2.41 -6.64 19.51
N LEU A 29 1.56 -6.86 18.51
CA LEU A 29 1.16 -5.80 17.58
C LEU A 29 0.32 -4.74 18.31
N ILE A 30 0.88 -3.56 18.52
CA ILE A 30 0.14 -2.41 19.06
C ILE A 30 -0.68 -1.77 17.95
N CYS A 31 -0.05 -1.48 16.81
CA CYS A 31 -0.78 -0.95 15.66
C CYS A 31 -0.09 -1.26 14.34
N TYR A 32 -0.93 -1.46 13.32
CA TYR A 32 -0.51 -1.50 11.93
C TYR A 32 -1.42 -0.62 11.09
N ILE A 33 -0.82 0.22 10.25
CA ILE A 33 -1.55 1.04 9.28
C ILE A 33 -0.79 1.01 7.96
N ALA A 34 -1.43 0.57 6.89
CA ALA A 34 -0.96 0.78 5.54
C ALA A 34 -1.78 1.89 4.87
N SER A 35 -1.13 2.97 4.46
CA SER A 35 -1.73 4.02 3.65
C SER A 35 -1.35 3.81 2.19
N ILE A 36 -2.35 3.61 1.33
CA ILE A 36 -2.16 3.31 -0.09
C ILE A 36 -2.50 4.56 -0.89
N PHE A 37 -1.53 5.03 -1.66
CA PHE A 37 -1.62 6.22 -2.49
C PHE A 37 -1.46 5.87 -3.97
N ILE A 38 -2.11 6.68 -4.80
CA ILE A 38 -1.86 6.75 -6.24
C ILE A 38 -1.10 8.05 -6.52
N GLN A 39 -0.02 7.94 -7.30
CA GLN A 39 0.76 9.08 -7.78
C GLN A 39 0.86 9.02 -9.30
N PRO A 40 0.36 10.02 -10.04
CA PRO A 40 0.56 10.12 -11.49
C PRO A 40 2.05 10.06 -11.85
N HIS A 41 2.38 9.41 -12.97
CA HIS A 41 3.76 9.34 -13.43
C HIS A 41 4.30 10.76 -13.72
N GLY A 42 5.52 11.06 -13.26
CA GLY A 42 6.13 12.39 -13.38
C GLY A 42 5.63 13.45 -12.37
N SER A 43 4.59 13.15 -11.58
CA SER A 43 4.11 14.04 -10.52
C SER A 43 4.72 13.71 -9.16
N THR A 44 4.91 14.72 -8.31
CA THR A 44 5.24 14.57 -6.90
C THR A 44 4.00 14.43 -6.01
N GLU A 45 2.82 14.75 -6.53
CA GLU A 45 1.57 14.66 -5.80
C GLU A 45 1.14 13.21 -5.62
N LYS A 46 0.67 12.87 -4.41
CA LYS A 46 0.13 11.56 -4.08
C LYS A 46 -1.27 11.71 -3.49
N ARG A 47 -2.23 10.92 -3.99
CA ARG A 47 -3.61 10.90 -3.50
C ARG A 47 -3.86 9.63 -2.71
N LEU A 48 -4.30 9.76 -1.46
CA LEU A 48 -4.70 8.61 -0.63
C LEU A 48 -5.96 7.98 -1.22
N VAL A 49 -5.94 6.67 -1.45
CA VAL A 49 -7.09 5.95 -1.99
C VAL A 49 -7.65 4.91 -1.03
N ARG A 50 -6.81 4.34 -0.15
CA ARG A 50 -7.25 3.32 0.82
C ARG A 50 -6.33 3.31 2.02
N ARG A 51 -6.88 2.91 3.17
CA ARG A 51 -6.10 2.49 4.33
C ARG A 51 -6.42 1.02 4.65
N SER A 52 -5.43 0.26 5.11
CA SER A 52 -5.61 -1.10 5.64
C SER A 52 -5.02 -1.21 7.05
N ARG A 53 -5.65 -2.04 7.87
CA ARG A 53 -5.16 -2.43 9.22
C ARG A 53 -4.63 -3.86 9.25
N LEU A 54 -4.60 -4.55 8.10
CA LEU A 54 -4.08 -5.91 7.98
C LEU A 54 -2.60 -5.89 7.64
N PRO A 55 -1.72 -6.46 8.47
CA PRO A 55 -0.30 -6.58 8.19
C PRO A 55 -0.03 -7.26 6.83
N GLY A 56 1.00 -6.79 6.12
CA GLY A 56 1.37 -7.34 4.81
C GLY A 56 0.52 -6.82 3.65
N ALA A 57 -0.24 -5.75 3.84
CA ALA A 57 -1.07 -5.15 2.78
C ALA A 57 -0.28 -4.79 1.52
N ALA A 58 1.00 -4.42 1.65
CA ALA A 58 1.85 -4.14 0.50
C ALA A 58 2.13 -5.38 -0.36
N GLU A 59 2.43 -6.52 0.27
CA GLU A 59 2.74 -7.76 -0.43
C GLU A 59 1.48 -8.37 -1.08
N GLU A 60 0.34 -8.31 -0.38
CA GLU A 60 -0.94 -8.76 -0.96
C GLU A 60 -1.34 -7.92 -2.17
N LEU A 61 -1.25 -6.58 -2.08
CA LEU A 61 -1.55 -5.72 -3.22
C LEU A 61 -0.60 -5.96 -4.39
N ARG A 62 0.68 -6.25 -4.11
CA ARG A 62 1.65 -6.60 -5.15
C ARG A 62 1.24 -7.89 -5.88
N LYS A 63 0.80 -8.92 -5.15
CA LYS A 63 0.33 -10.18 -5.76
C LYS A 63 -0.91 -9.96 -6.62
N GLU A 64 -1.88 -9.16 -6.14
CA GLU A 64 -3.08 -8.81 -6.89
C GLU A 64 -2.72 -8.10 -8.21
N ILE A 65 -1.82 -7.11 -8.17
CA ILE A 65 -1.38 -6.38 -9.36
C ILE A 65 -0.58 -7.27 -10.32
N GLN A 66 0.27 -8.16 -9.80
CA GLN A 66 0.99 -9.11 -10.65
C GLN A 66 0.05 -10.07 -11.37
N LYS A 67 -1.06 -10.47 -10.72
CA LYS A 67 -2.05 -11.38 -11.28
C LYS A 67 -2.99 -10.70 -12.28
N ASP A 68 -3.59 -9.58 -11.89
CA ASP A 68 -4.71 -8.95 -12.60
C ASP A 68 -4.32 -7.60 -13.25
N GLY A 69 -3.07 -7.17 -13.14
CA GLY A 69 -2.61 -5.85 -13.61
C GLY A 69 -3.33 -4.70 -12.92
N LEU A 70 -3.59 -3.62 -13.66
CA LEU A 70 -4.38 -2.47 -13.15
C LEU A 70 -5.86 -2.82 -12.89
N ARG A 71 -6.38 -3.95 -13.39
CA ARG A 71 -7.76 -4.39 -13.11
C ARG A 71 -7.95 -4.88 -11.67
N ALA A 72 -6.86 -5.16 -10.94
CA ALA A 72 -6.92 -5.38 -9.49
C ALA A 72 -7.69 -4.27 -8.75
N PHE A 73 -7.61 -3.04 -9.25
CA PHE A 73 -8.28 -1.87 -8.67
C PHE A 73 -9.78 -1.79 -8.98
N ASP A 74 -10.29 -2.49 -10.00
CA ASP A 74 -11.72 -2.50 -10.31
C ASP A 74 -12.52 -3.14 -9.15
N ARG A 75 -11.93 -4.13 -8.48
CA ARG A 75 -12.54 -4.81 -7.32
C ARG A 75 -12.51 -3.96 -6.04
N ILE A 76 -11.76 -2.86 -6.02
CA ILE A 76 -11.62 -1.96 -4.86
C ILE A 76 -12.65 -0.82 -4.90
N LYS A 77 -13.37 -0.63 -6.02
CA LYS A 77 -14.39 0.42 -6.19
C LYS A 77 -15.79 0.06 -5.65
N ALA A 78 -15.98 -1.11 -5.04
CA ALA A 78 -17.25 -1.53 -4.46
C ALA A 78 -17.40 -1.04 -3.02
#